data_AF-A0A9D6PZK6-F1
#
_entry.id   AF-A0A9D6PZK6-F1
#
_cell.length_a   1.000
_cell.length_b   1.000
_cell.length_c   1.000
_cell.angle_alpha   90.00
_cell.angle_beta   90.00
_cell.angle_gamma   90.00
#
_symmetry.space_group_name_H-M   'P 1'
#
loop_
_entity.id
_entity.type
_entity.pdbx_description
1 polymer ?
#
loop_
_entity_poly.entity_id
_entity_poly.type
_entity_poly.pdbx_seq_one_letter_code
_entity_poly.pdbx_strand_id
1 'polypeptide(L)'
;MQKVKSTGIPEDVRKQVDETVRRFNESWLKDSGCSYQARYEGKYLYLDRKEPVGTASICRLKYTGKMDDWEFAIYKYRSDRYDSDEWFFPGMDCVDGTIEGAMNAGLEAYPVHGSSNLFAKMLNGFKRIAWVANERT
;
A
#
# COMPACT_ATOMS: atom_id res chain seq x y z
N MET A 1 -24.29 -17.66 -21.87
CA MET A 1 -22.96 -17.01 -21.78
C MET A 1 -22.23 -17.61 -20.59
N GLN A 2 -21.16 -18.38 -20.81
CA GLN A 2 -20.38 -18.97 -19.73
C GLN A 2 -19.51 -17.88 -19.07
N LYS A 3 -19.67 -17.65 -17.77
CA LYS A 3 -18.78 -16.79 -16.98
C LYS A 3 -17.40 -17.47 -16.92
N VAL A 4 -16.40 -16.87 -17.54
CA VAL A 4 -15.00 -17.29 -17.38
C VAL A 4 -14.63 -17.13 -15.91
N LYS A 5 -14.27 -18.23 -15.25
CA LYS A 5 -13.87 -18.25 -13.84
C LYS A 5 -12.47 -17.62 -13.75
N SER A 6 -12.40 -16.31 -13.48
CA SER A 6 -11.14 -15.62 -13.21
C SER A 6 -10.48 -16.24 -11.98
N THR A 7 -9.34 -16.89 -12.16
CA THR A 7 -8.51 -17.44 -11.07
C THR A 7 -7.70 -16.36 -10.34
N GLY A 8 -7.83 -15.10 -10.75
CA GLY A 8 -7.13 -13.94 -10.19
C GLY A 8 -8.04 -12.82 -9.74
N ILE A 9 -7.43 -11.69 -9.37
CA ILE A 9 -8.13 -10.49 -8.88
C ILE A 9 -9.10 -9.98 -9.96
N PRO A 10 -10.41 -9.82 -9.63
CA PRO A 10 -11.42 -9.29 -10.55
C PRO A 10 -11.07 -7.89 -11.08
N GLU A 11 -11.49 -7.57 -12.32
CA GLU A 11 -11.15 -6.31 -12.98
C GLU A 11 -11.70 -5.07 -12.26
N ASP A 12 -12.91 -5.17 -11.71
CA ASP A 12 -13.53 -4.14 -10.89
C ASP A 12 -12.73 -3.86 -9.62
N VAL A 13 -12.17 -4.91 -9.01
CA VAL A 13 -11.27 -4.78 -7.85
C VAL A 13 -9.95 -4.14 -8.28
N ARG A 14 -9.36 -4.54 -9.41
CA ARG A 14 -8.13 -3.90 -9.94
C ARG A 14 -8.32 -2.41 -10.20
N LYS A 15 -9.45 -2.01 -10.78
CA LYS A 15 -9.80 -0.60 -10.98
C LYS A 15 -9.87 0.18 -9.66
N GLN A 16 -10.45 -0.42 -8.62
CA GLN A 16 -10.49 0.18 -7.29
C GLN A 16 -9.10 0.31 -6.68
N VAL A 17 -8.27 -0.73 -6.78
CA VAL A 17 -6.88 -0.70 -6.33
C VAL A 17 -6.09 0.40 -7.05
N ASP A 18 -6.15 0.44 -8.37
CA ASP A 18 -5.41 1.42 -9.19
C ASP A 18 -5.81 2.86 -8.83
N GLU A 19 -7.11 3.10 -8.60
CA GLU A 19 -7.61 4.41 -8.17
C GLU A 19 -7.12 4.77 -6.76
N THR A 20 -7.12 3.81 -5.83
CA THR A 20 -6.57 4.03 -4.47
C THR A 20 -5.08 4.37 -4.52
N VAL A 21 -4.29 3.63 -5.29
CA VAL A 21 -2.85 3.88 -5.46
C VAL A 21 -2.61 5.25 -6.11
N ARG A 22 -3.39 5.60 -7.15
CA ARG A 22 -3.30 6.90 -7.80
C ARG A 22 -3.57 8.04 -6.83
N ARG A 23 -4.68 7.97 -6.08
CA ARG A 23 -5.06 9.00 -5.09
C ARG A 23 -4.00 9.13 -4.00
N PHE A 24 -3.47 8.01 -3.52
CA PHE A 24 -2.43 8.00 -2.51
C PHE A 24 -1.16 8.72 -3.01
N ASN A 25 -0.70 8.37 -4.21
CA ASN A 25 0.44 9.02 -4.85
C ASN A 25 0.23 10.53 -5.01
N GLU A 26 -0.94 10.94 -5.49
CA GLU A 26 -1.27 12.36 -5.69
C GLU A 26 -1.38 13.14 -4.37
N SER A 27 -1.91 12.51 -3.32
CA SER A 27 -2.15 13.17 -2.03
C SER A 27 -0.88 13.29 -1.20
N TRP A 28 -0.05 12.24 -1.22
CA TRP A 28 1.07 12.11 -0.28
C TRP A 28 2.43 12.17 -0.96
N LEU A 29 2.58 11.63 -2.17
CA LEU A 29 3.91 11.43 -2.78
C LEU A 29 4.23 12.38 -3.94
N LYS A 30 3.30 13.24 -4.36
CA LYS A 30 3.42 14.10 -5.55
C LYS A 30 4.75 14.85 -5.68
N ASP A 31 5.25 15.43 -4.58
CA ASP A 31 6.50 16.22 -4.58
C ASP A 31 7.69 15.46 -3.98
N SER A 32 7.54 14.16 -3.69
CA SER A 32 8.58 13.34 -3.05
C SER A 32 9.58 12.74 -4.04
N GLY A 33 9.30 12.80 -5.35
CA GLY A 33 10.04 12.06 -6.37
C GLY A 33 9.82 10.53 -6.31
N CYS A 34 8.93 10.06 -5.43
CA CYS A 34 8.58 8.66 -5.26
C CYS A 34 7.11 8.42 -5.64
N SER A 35 6.77 7.18 -6.01
CA SER A 35 5.38 6.76 -6.25
C SER A 35 5.22 5.26 -6.09
N TYR A 36 4.06 4.82 -5.60
CA TYR A 36 3.70 3.41 -5.62
C TYR A 36 3.23 2.98 -7.01
N GLN A 37 3.61 1.76 -7.40
CA GLN A 37 3.17 1.08 -8.61
C GLN A 37 2.54 -0.26 -8.22
N ALA A 38 1.29 -0.46 -8.65
CA ALA A 38 0.60 -1.73 -8.55
C ALA A 38 1.04 -2.69 -9.66
N ARG A 39 1.33 -3.95 -9.29
CA ARG A 39 1.58 -5.04 -10.23
C ARG A 39 0.76 -6.26 -9.83
N TYR A 40 0.03 -6.84 -10.78
CA TYR A 40 -0.93 -7.92 -10.51
C TYR A 40 -0.42 -9.25 -11.05
N GLU A 41 -0.43 -10.30 -10.22
CA GLU A 41 -0.08 -11.66 -10.62
C GLU A 41 -0.99 -12.68 -9.93
N GLY A 42 -1.85 -13.34 -10.71
CA GLY A 42 -2.85 -14.26 -10.17
C GLY A 42 -3.74 -13.58 -9.12
N LYS A 43 -3.68 -14.08 -7.88
CA LYS A 43 -4.42 -13.53 -6.71
C LYS A 43 -3.65 -12.48 -5.92
N TYR A 44 -2.44 -12.13 -6.37
CA TYR A 44 -1.55 -11.25 -5.64
C TYR A 44 -1.47 -9.88 -6.32
N LEU A 45 -1.42 -8.86 -5.47
CA LEU A 45 -1.05 -7.50 -5.78
C LEU A 45 0.31 -7.24 -5.15
N TYR A 46 1.26 -6.81 -5.95
CA TYR A 46 2.57 -6.34 -5.52
C TYR A 46 2.55 -4.82 -5.53
N LEU A 47 2.98 -4.22 -4.43
CA LEU A 47 3.18 -2.79 -4.33
C LEU A 47 4.69 -2.55 -4.33
N ASP A 48 5.16 -2.08 -5.47
CA ASP A 48 6.53 -1.63 -5.67
C ASP A 48 6.55 -0.10 -5.53
N ARG A 49 7.64 0.48 -5.04
CA ARG A 49 7.84 1.92 -4.97
C ARG A 49 8.90 2.35 -5.96
N LYS A 50 8.51 3.18 -6.92
CA LYS A 50 9.46 3.90 -7.77
C LYS A 50 10.09 5.02 -6.96
N GLU A 51 11.41 5.06 -7.01
CA GLU A 51 12.25 6.08 -6.39
C GLU A 51 13.22 6.63 -7.44
N PRO A 52 13.87 7.78 -7.19
CA PRO A 52 14.83 8.35 -8.14
C PRO A 52 15.98 7.42 -8.51
N VAL A 53 16.38 6.54 -7.58
CA VAL A 53 17.52 5.63 -7.72
C VAL A 53 17.15 4.23 -8.22
N GLY A 54 15.86 3.92 -8.34
CA GLY A 54 15.41 2.58 -8.73
C GLY A 54 13.99 2.24 -8.31
N THR A 55 13.61 0.98 -8.45
CA THR A 55 12.33 0.47 -7.97
C THR A 55 12.56 -0.49 -6.81
N ALA A 56 11.90 -0.21 -5.69
CA ALA A 56 11.98 -0.98 -4.45
C ALA A 56 10.72 -1.84 -4.30
N SER A 57 10.88 -3.13 -4.00
CA SER A 57 9.74 -3.97 -3.60
C SER A 57 9.39 -3.74 -2.14
N ILE A 58 8.12 -3.42 -1.86
CA ILE A 58 7.70 -3.00 -0.53
C ILE A 58 6.87 -4.09 0.13
N CYS A 59 5.74 -4.45 -0.47
CA CYS A 59 4.86 -5.47 0.08
C CYS A 59 4.05 -6.17 -1.00
N ARG A 60 3.44 -7.29 -0.60
CA ARG A 60 2.51 -8.06 -1.42
C ARG A 60 1.23 -8.28 -0.63
N LEU A 61 0.12 -8.14 -1.31
CA LEU A 61 -1.22 -8.35 -0.81
C LEU A 61 -1.86 -9.52 -1.56
N LYS A 62 -2.44 -10.48 -0.83
CA LYS A 62 -3.23 -11.58 -1.43
C LYS A 62 -4.71 -11.27 -1.28
N TYR A 63 -5.41 -11.31 -2.41
CA TYR A 63 -6.85 -11.08 -2.45
C TYR A 63 -7.60 -12.26 -1.85
N THR A 64 -8.39 -11.98 -0.80
CA THR A 64 -9.20 -12.99 -0.09
C THR A 64 -10.59 -13.16 -0.71
N GLY A 65 -11.02 -12.23 -1.55
CA GLY A 65 -12.39 -12.16 -2.06
C GLY A 65 -13.14 -10.88 -1.68
N LYS A 66 -12.56 -10.03 -0.84
CA LYS A 66 -13.11 -8.72 -0.46
C LYS A 66 -12.06 -7.62 -0.61
N MET A 67 -12.52 -6.39 -0.85
CA MET A 67 -11.65 -5.23 -1.12
C MET A 67 -11.01 -4.66 0.16
N ASP A 68 -11.63 -4.88 1.31
CA ASP A 68 -11.26 -4.41 2.64
C ASP A 68 -10.55 -5.48 3.49
N ASP A 69 -10.22 -6.63 2.89
CA ASP A 69 -9.63 -7.78 3.58
C ASP A 69 -8.56 -8.43 2.69
N TRP A 70 -7.32 -7.98 2.80
CA TRP A 70 -6.19 -8.54 2.06
C TRP A 70 -5.15 -9.12 3.03
N GLU A 71 -4.64 -10.30 2.72
CA GLU A 71 -3.53 -10.87 3.50
C GLU A 71 -2.23 -10.15 3.10
N PHE A 72 -1.58 -9.51 4.08
CA PHE A 72 -0.38 -8.72 3.89
C PHE A 72 0.90 -9.53 4.07
N ALA A 73 1.92 -9.21 3.28
CA ALA A 73 3.29 -9.70 3.45
C ALA A 73 4.29 -8.58 3.12
N ILE A 74 5.20 -8.26 4.04
CA ILE A 74 6.28 -7.30 3.82
C ILE A 74 7.42 -7.95 3.05
N TYR A 75 8.14 -7.18 2.21
CA TYR A 75 9.29 -7.68 1.48
C TYR A 75 10.60 -7.58 2.27
N LYS A 76 11.26 -8.71 2.51
CA LYS A 76 12.53 -8.77 3.25
C LYS A 76 13.72 -8.80 2.32
N TYR A 77 14.41 -7.66 2.21
CA TYR A 77 15.63 -7.53 1.41
C TYR A 77 16.75 -8.50 1.80
N ARG A 78 16.93 -8.78 3.10
CA ARG A 78 17.99 -9.69 3.56
C ARG A 78 17.81 -11.12 3.04
N SER A 79 16.58 -11.56 2.88
CA SER A 79 16.23 -12.92 2.43
C SER A 79 15.68 -12.96 1.01
N ASP A 80 15.54 -11.81 0.36
CA ASP A 80 14.93 -11.62 -0.97
C ASP A 80 13.56 -12.31 -1.11
N ARG A 81 12.69 -12.14 -0.10
CA ARG A 81 11.40 -12.85 -0.01
C ARG A 81 10.32 -12.01 0.65
N TYR A 82 9.06 -12.25 0.28
CA TYR A 82 7.89 -11.73 1.00
C TYR A 82 7.56 -12.64 2.18
N ASP A 83 7.34 -12.04 3.35
CA ASP A 83 7.09 -12.76 4.60
C ASP A 83 5.77 -12.28 5.22
N SER A 84 4.78 -13.19 5.28
CA SER A 84 3.47 -12.93 5.89
C SER A 84 3.47 -13.15 7.41
N ASP A 85 4.50 -13.84 7.92
CA ASP A 85 4.64 -14.19 9.33
C ASP A 85 5.55 -13.19 10.07
N GLU A 86 6.14 -12.23 9.34
CA GLU A 86 6.86 -11.11 9.91
C GLU A 86 5.88 -10.03 10.41
N TRP A 87 5.62 -10.06 11.71
CA TRP A 87 4.74 -9.12 12.41
C TRP A 87 5.52 -8.15 13.31
N PHE A 88 6.85 -8.10 13.16
CA PHE A 88 7.74 -7.23 13.93
C PHE A 88 8.53 -6.31 12.99
N PHE A 89 7.83 -5.39 12.34
CA PHE A 89 8.42 -4.38 11.48
C PHE A 89 7.76 -3.00 11.74
N PRO A 90 8.49 -1.88 11.50
CA PRO A 90 7.91 -0.55 11.61
C PRO A 90 6.75 -0.39 10.62
N GLY A 91 5.56 0.05 11.06
CA GLY A 91 4.37 0.16 10.21
C GLY A 91 3.34 -0.95 10.35
N MET A 92 3.54 -1.95 11.20
CA MET A 92 2.56 -3.01 11.42
C MET A 92 1.19 -2.48 11.87
N ASP A 93 1.16 -1.39 12.64
CA ASP A 93 -0.08 -0.77 13.14
C ASP A 93 -0.95 -0.18 12.03
N CYS A 94 -0.37 0.03 10.84
CA CYS A 94 -1.08 0.49 9.66
C CYS A 94 -1.70 -0.67 8.85
N VAL A 95 -1.37 -1.94 9.14
CA VAL A 95 -1.90 -3.09 8.40
C VAL A 95 -3.30 -3.42 8.91
N ASP A 96 -4.30 -2.88 8.22
CA ASP A 96 -5.73 -3.01 8.55
C ASP A 96 -6.51 -3.90 7.55
N GLY A 97 -5.81 -4.54 6.62
CA GLY A 97 -6.40 -5.31 5.52
C GLY A 97 -6.73 -4.49 4.28
N THR A 98 -6.51 -3.17 4.29
CA THR A 98 -6.73 -2.29 3.15
C THR A 98 -5.46 -2.02 2.34
N ILE A 99 -5.64 -1.59 1.08
CA ILE A 99 -4.53 -1.19 0.21
C ILE A 99 -3.80 0.04 0.74
N GLU A 100 -4.54 1.00 1.31
CA GLU A 100 -3.97 2.24 1.85
C GLU A 100 -3.16 1.96 3.11
N GLY A 101 -3.68 1.13 4.02
CA GLY A 101 -2.95 0.64 5.19
C GLY A 101 -1.63 -0.03 4.80
N ALA A 102 -1.65 -0.85 3.75
CA ALA A 102 -0.43 -1.50 3.23
C ALA A 102 0.60 -0.51 2.67
N MET A 103 0.17 0.55 1.98
CA MET A 103 1.07 1.62 1.48
C MET A 103 1.65 2.44 2.64
N ASN A 104 0.86 2.70 3.68
CA ASN A 104 1.31 3.38 4.90
C ASN A 104 2.35 2.53 5.65
N ALA A 105 2.04 1.24 5.87
CA ALA A 105 2.97 0.28 6.46
C ALA A 105 4.30 0.22 5.69
N GLY A 106 4.25 0.28 4.37
CA GLY A 106 5.43 0.32 3.51
C GLY A 106 6.28 1.59 3.64
N LEU A 107 5.66 2.75 3.88
CA LEU A 107 6.38 4.01 4.12
C LEU A 107 7.07 4.01 5.48
N GLU A 108 6.44 3.42 6.50
CA GLU A 108 7.05 3.24 7.83
C GLU A 108 8.18 2.23 7.83
N ALA A 109 7.98 1.07 7.18
CA ALA A 109 8.99 0.02 7.08
C ALA A 109 10.23 0.47 6.31
N TYR A 110 10.03 1.20 5.21
CA TYR A 110 11.09 1.71 4.35
C TYR A 110 10.92 3.21 4.12
N PRO A 111 11.41 4.08 5.03
CA PRO A 111 11.29 5.52 4.87
C PRO A 111 12.06 6.04 3.64
N VAL A 112 11.48 7.00 2.92
CA VAL A 112 12.14 7.64 1.78
C VAL A 112 13.24 8.60 2.28
N HIS A 113 14.48 8.40 1.83
CA HIS A 113 15.59 9.29 2.18
C HIS A 113 15.46 10.66 1.46
N GLY A 114 15.61 11.76 2.21
CA GLY A 114 15.37 13.14 1.70
C GLY A 114 14.03 13.74 2.11
N SER A 115 13.26 13.02 2.93
CA SER A 115 11.85 13.28 3.19
C SER A 115 11.55 13.60 4.67
N SER A 116 12.41 14.38 5.33
CA SER A 116 12.23 14.80 6.73
C SER A 116 10.91 15.52 6.99
N ASN A 117 10.25 16.03 5.93
CA ASN A 117 8.99 16.76 6.00
C ASN A 117 7.73 15.92 5.63
N LEU A 118 7.87 14.73 5.04
CA LEU A 118 6.70 13.93 4.61
C LEU A 118 6.06 13.17 5.78
N PHE A 119 6.86 12.55 6.64
CA PHE A 119 6.35 11.88 7.85
C PHE A 119 5.63 12.87 8.76
N ALA A 120 6.20 14.07 8.95
CA ALA A 120 5.56 15.14 9.71
C ALA A 120 4.27 15.66 9.03
N LYS A 121 4.26 15.82 7.70
CA LYS A 121 3.04 16.18 6.94
C LYS A 121 1.97 15.09 6.98
N MET A 122 2.37 13.81 6.96
CA MET A 122 1.47 12.67 6.97
C MET A 122 0.86 12.47 8.36
N LEU A 123 1.63 12.57 9.45
CA LEU A 123 1.09 12.53 10.81
C LEU A 123 0.17 13.74 11.10
N ASN A 124 0.56 14.95 10.65
CA ASN A 124 -0.31 16.12 10.78
C ASN A 124 -1.54 16.05 9.88
N GLY A 125 -1.41 15.45 8.69
CA GLY A 125 -2.50 15.14 7.77
C GLY A 125 -3.47 14.15 8.39
N PHE A 126 -2.99 13.01 8.88
CA PHE A 126 -3.76 11.96 9.56
C PHE A 126 -4.52 12.51 10.77
N LYS A 127 -3.87 13.35 11.61
CA LYS A 127 -4.56 14.08 12.69
C LYS A 127 -5.67 15.00 12.17
N ARG A 128 -5.51 15.62 11.00
CA ARG A 128 -6.51 16.52 10.39
C ARG A 128 -7.69 15.76 9.80
N ILE A 129 -7.48 14.64 9.11
CA ILE A 129 -8.57 13.78 8.59
C ILE A 129 -9.33 13.09 9.73
N ALA A 130 -8.63 12.62 10.76
CA ALA A 130 -9.26 12.08 11.98
C ALA A 130 -10.09 13.15 12.72
N TRP A 131 -9.64 14.41 12.75
CA TRP A 131 -10.41 15.52 13.31
C TRP A 131 -11.65 15.84 12.47
N VAL A 132 -11.53 15.92 11.13
CA VAL A 132 -12.67 16.17 10.22
C VAL A 132 -13.72 15.04 10.26
N ALA A 133 -13.31 13.79 10.47
CA ALA A 133 -14.23 12.66 10.61
C ALA A 133 -15.02 12.68 11.93
N ASN A 134 -14.47 13.28 12.99
CA ASN A 134 -15.08 13.37 14.33
C ASN A 134 -16.04 14.57 14.49
N GLU A 135 -16.13 15.46 13.50
CA GLU A 135 -17.02 16.64 13.51
C GLU A 135 -18.31 16.46 12.68
N ARG A 136 -18.59 15.24 12.19
CA ARG A 136 -19.80 14.91 11.41
C ARG A 136 -20.70 13.85 12.05
N THR A 137 -20.69 13.77 13.37
CA THR A 137 -21.65 13.02 14.21
C THR A 137 -22.14 13.90 15.33
#